data_AF-A0A1Y3QG90-F1
#
_entry.id   AF-A0A1Y3QG90-F1
#
_cell.length_a   1.000
_cell.length_b   1.000
_cell.length_c   1.000
_cell.angle_alpha   90.00
_cell.angle_beta   90.00
_cell.angle_gamma   90.00
#
_symmetry.space_group_name_H-M   'P 1'
#
loop_
_entity.id
_entity.type
_entity.pdbx_description
1 polymer ?
#
loop_
_entity_poly.entity_id
_entity_poly.type
_entity_poly.pdbx_seq_one_letter_code
_entity_poly.pdbx_strand_id
1 'polypeptide(L)' 'MIITDISHVSPAFFITGAIFILLIGSLLSWGVLSFFQQKVRKGLWLLGGAVLSLAVMVLVFNTWLSEA' A
#
# COMPACT_ATOMS: atom_id res chain seq x y z
N MET A 1 -9.03 -17.88 22.08
CA MET A 1 -8.43 -17.50 20.79
C MET A 1 -9.45 -17.87 19.73
N ILE A 2 -10.06 -16.88 19.08
CA ILE A 2 -10.96 -17.14 17.94
C ILE A 2 -10.04 -17.23 16.72
N ILE A 3 -10.06 -18.38 16.06
CA ILE A 3 -9.29 -18.59 14.83
C ILE A 3 -10.12 -17.96 13.71
N THR A 4 -9.62 -16.87 13.14
CA THR A 4 -10.20 -16.30 11.92
C THR A 4 -9.84 -17.23 10.77
N ASP A 5 -10.84 -17.93 10.23
CA ASP A 5 -10.66 -18.78 9.07
C ASP A 5 -10.46 -17.92 7.81
N ILE A 6 -9.30 -18.09 7.18
CA ILE A 6 -8.89 -17.39 5.95
C ILE A 6 -8.79 -18.36 4.77
N SER A 7 -9.24 -19.61 4.91
CA SER A 7 -9.20 -20.64 3.87
C SER A 7 -9.95 -20.22 2.59
N HIS A 8 -10.87 -19.27 2.70
CA HIS A 8 -11.67 -18.73 1.59
C HIS A 8 -11.00 -17.55 0.88
N VAL A 9 -9.92 -17.00 1.41
CA VAL A 9 -9.23 -15.85 0.83
C VAL A 9 -8.20 -16.36 -0.17
N SER A 10 -8.31 -15.90 -1.42
CA SER A 10 -7.31 -16.21 -2.44
C SER A 10 -5.91 -15.77 -1.97
N PRO A 11 -4.89 -16.65 -2.04
CA PRO A 11 -3.51 -16.28 -1.71
C PRO A 11 -3.03 -15.05 -2.48
N ALA A 12 -3.52 -14.86 -3.71
CA ALA A 12 -3.21 -13.68 -4.52
C ALA A 12 -3.70 -12.39 -3.85
N PHE A 13 -4.91 -12.37 -3.27
CA PHE A 13 -5.45 -11.21 -2.57
C PHE A 13 -4.56 -10.78 -1.41
N PHE A 14 -4.14 -11.75 -0.59
CA PHE A 14 -3.28 -11.50 0.57
C PHE A 14 -1.90 -10.98 0.15
N ILE A 15 -1.25 -11.64 -0.82
CA ILE A 15 0.09 -11.25 -1.30
C ILE A 15 0.05 -9.86 -1.93
N THR A 16 -0.93 -9.59 -2.80
CA THR A 16 -1.08 -8.28 -3.43
C THR A 16 -1.32 -7.19 -2.38
N GLY A 17 -2.20 -7.42 -1.40
CA GLY A 17 -2.41 -6.49 -0.29
C GLY A 17 -1.15 -6.22 0.53
N ALA A 18 -0.41 -7.28 0.89
CA ALA A 18 0.85 -7.16 1.62
C ALA A 18 1.89 -6.33 0.85
N ILE A 19 2.02 -6.54 -0.46
CA ILE A 19 2.94 -5.76 -1.31
C ILE A 19 2.57 -4.27 -1.31
N PHE A 20 1.29 -3.93 -1.48
CA PHE A 20 0.85 -2.54 -1.44
C PHE A 20 1.07 -1.89 -0.07
N ILE A 21 0.78 -2.60 1.02
CA ILE A 21 1.03 -2.10 2.38
C ILE A 21 2.52 -1.80 2.58
N LEU A 22 3.40 -2.71 2.18
CA LEU A 22 4.85 -2.53 2.30
C LEU A 22 5.35 -1.36 1.44
N LEU A 23 4.83 -1.22 0.22
CA LEU A 23 5.16 -0.11 -0.67
C LEU A 23 4.72 1.24 -0.09
N ILE A 24 3.46 1.35 0.30
CA ILE A 24 2.87 2.58 0.86
C ILE A 24 3.60 2.95 2.16
N GLY A 25 3.77 1.99 3.07
CA GLY A 25 4.49 2.19 4.33
C GLY A 25 5.92 2.68 4.12
N SER A 26 6.63 2.12 3.14
CA SER A 26 8.00 2.54 2.77
C SER A 26 8.04 3.96 2.21
N LEU A 27 7.13 4.30 1.30
CA LEU A 27 7.03 5.64 0.70
C LEU A 27 6.66 6.70 1.74
N LEU A 28 5.71 6.40 2.63
CA LEU A 28 5.34 7.28 3.74
C LEU A 28 6.51 7.50 4.69
N SER A 29 7.16 6.41 5.14
CA SER A 29 8.28 6.49 6.08
C SER A 29 9.42 7.35 5.53
N TRP A 30 9.78 7.14 4.26
CA TRP A 30 10.87 7.88 3.64
C TRP A 30 10.48 9.30 3.23
N GLY A 31 9.21 9.51 2.87
CA GLY A 31 8.64 10.82 2.60
C GLY A 31 8.67 11.71 3.84
N VAL A 32 8.19 11.19 4.97
CA VAL A 32 8.22 11.87 6.27
C VAL A 32 9.67 12.15 6.70
N LEU A 33 10.57 11.17 6.62
CA LEU A 33 11.99 11.37 6.93
C LEU A 33 12.63 12.48 6.08
N SER A 34 12.23 12.60 4.81
CA SER A 34 12.75 13.63 3.90
C SER A 34 12.39 15.05 4.35
N PHE A 35 11.25 15.25 5.02
CA PHE A 35 10.90 16.57 5.58
C PHE A 35 11.78 16.95 6.76
N PHE A 36 12.10 16.01 7.64
CA PHE A 36 13.05 16.25 8.74
C PHE A 36 14.46 16.58 8.22
N GLN A 37 14.83 16.08 7.03
CA GLN A 37 16.09 16.41 6.36
C GLN A 37 16.03 17.72 5.54
N GLN A 38 14.97 18.53 5.67
CA GLN A 38 14.71 19.73 4.84
C GLN A 38 14.64 19.46 3.32
N LYS A 39 14.50 18.19 2.90
CA LYS A 39 14.35 17.79 1.49
C LYS A 39 12.88 17.80 1.08
N VAL A 40 12.24 18.95 1.17
CA VAL A 40 10.77 19.11 1.01
C VAL A 40 10.26 18.58 -0.32
N ARG A 41 10.93 18.90 -1.44
CA ARG A 41 10.52 18.41 -2.76
C ARG A 41 10.52 16.89 -2.84
N LYS A 42 11.59 16.25 -2.32
CA LYS A 42 11.69 14.78 -2.29
C LYS A 42 10.58 14.17 -1.42
N GLY A 43 10.32 14.76 -0.25
CA GLY A 43 9.24 14.34 0.64
C GLY A 43 7.88 14.39 -0.04
N LEU A 44 7.57 15.47 -0.76
CA LEU A 44 6.32 15.62 -1.50
C LEU A 44 6.15 14.58 -2.60
N TRP A 45 7.20 14.30 -3.39
CA TRP A 45 7.15 13.24 -4.40
C TRP A 45 6.90 11.86 -3.80
N LEU A 46 7.54 11.55 -2.67
CA LEU A 46 7.37 10.27 -1.97
C LEU A 46 5.96 10.14 -1.37
N LEU A 47 5.43 11.19 -0.74
CA LEU A 47 4.05 11.19 -0.24
C LEU A 47 3.03 11.11 -1.38
N GLY A 48 3.25 11.83 -2.47
CA GLY A 48 2.42 11.73 -3.67
C GLY A 48 2.42 10.31 -4.25
N GLY A 49 3.58 9.66 -4.28
CA GLY A 49 3.72 8.25 -4.66
C GLY A 49 2.94 7.30 -3.74
N ALA A 50 2.90 7.57 -2.43
CA ALA A 50 2.12 6.78 -1.49
C ALA A 50 0.61 6.90 -1.75
N VAL A 51 0.12 8.13 -2.00
CA VAL A 51 -1.28 8.38 -2.37
C VAL A 51 -1.63 7.70 -3.68
N LEU A 52 -0.77 7.80 -4.69
CA LEU A 52 -0.96 7.13 -5.97
C LEU A 52 -0.99 5.61 -5.82
N SER A 53 -0.08 5.03 -5.03
CA SER A 53 -0.02 3.59 -4.77
C SER A 53 -1.30 3.10 -4.07
N LEU A 54 -1.87 3.90 -3.17
CA LEU A 54 -3.15 3.60 -2.52
C LEU A 54 -4.30 3.65 -3.53
N ALA A 55 -4.35 4.65 -4.40
CA ALA A 55 -5.36 4.72 -5.46
C ALA A 55 -5.29 3.51 -6.40
N VAL A 56 -4.07 3.11 -6.80
CA VAL A 56 -3.85 1.92 -7.63
C VAL A 56 -4.27 0.65 -6.88
N MET A 57 -3.98 0.51 -5.59
CA MET A 57 -4.42 -0.63 -4.77
C MET A 57 -5.95 -0.78 -4.81
N VAL A 58 -6.68 0.32 -4.60
CA VAL A 58 -8.15 0.32 -4.64
C VAL A 58 -8.65 -0.09 -6.03
N LEU A 59 -8.04 0.43 -7.10
CA LEU A 59 -8.40 0.04 -8.47
C LEU A 59 -8.16 -1.45 -8.70
N VAL A 60 -6.98 -1.97 -8.35
CA VAL A 60 -6.63 -3.39 -8.52
C VAL A 60 -7.61 -4.27 -7.77
N PHE A 61 -7.96 -3.91 -6.54
CA PHE A 61 -8.89 -4.69 -5.72
C PHE A 61 -10.31 -4.67 -6.29
N ASN A 62 -10.77 -3.51 -6.76
CA ASN A 62 -12.12 -3.37 -7.31
C ASN A 62 -12.28 -3.98 -8.71
N THR A 63 -11.23 -4.06 -9.53
CA THR A 63 -11.35 -4.59 -10.90
C THR A 63 -10.92 -6.04 -11.03
N TRP A 64 -9.79 -6.41 -10.42
CA TRP A 64 -9.17 -7.73 -10.69
C TRP A 64 -9.47 -8.75 -9.60
N LEU A 65 -9.69 -8.30 -8.37
CA LEU A 65 -9.92 -9.17 -7.22
C LEU A 65 -11.36 -9.14 -6.72
N SER A 66 -12.21 -8.26 -7.27
CA SER A 66 -13.65 -8.26 -6.97
C SER A 66 -14.42 -9.34 -7.73
N GLU A 67 -13.84 -9.89 -8.80
CA GLU A 67 -14.43 -10.97 -9.62
C GLU A 67 -13.83 -12.36 -9.31
N ALA A 68 -12.91 -12.45 -8.34
CA ALA A 68 -12.17 -13.66 -7.98
C ALA A 68 -12.77 -14.41 -6.78
#